data_AF-A0A3Q7NKB5-F1
#
_entry.id   AF-A0A3Q7NKB5-F1
#
_cell.length_a   1.000
_cell.length_b   1.000
_cell.length_c   1.000
_cell.angle_alpha   90.00
_cell.angle_beta   90.00
_cell.angle_gamma   90.00
#
_symmetry.space_group_name_H-M   'P 1'
#
loop_
_entity.id
_entity.type
_entity.pdbx_description
1 polymer ?
#
loop_
_entity_poly.entity_id
_entity_poly.type
_entity_poly.pdbx_seq_one_letter_code
_entity_poly.pdbx_strand_id
1 'polypeptide(L)'
;FLEKNEISYKVISWLPPEDHRKDFNNTFDFFVTEALHGRGAFDNFVKLMEQLGIRCSDLLRRSDIMDFLKNENFDLVFVEAFDFCSFLVAEKLGKPFVSILPTSFGSVDLGLPNPVSYVPVFNSLLTDHMDFWGRVKNFLMLFDFSIKQWRIQSTFDSTIKEHFPEGSRPVLSHLLKKAELWFVNSDFAFEFARPLLPNTVYVGGLISRPVKAVPQ
;
A
#
# COMPACT_ATOMS: atom_id res chain seq x y z
N PHE A 1 32.16 1.56 3.92
CA PHE A 1 32.32 3.01 4.11
C PHE A 1 30.99 3.70 3.89
N LEU A 2 30.17 3.74 4.94
CA LEU A 2 29.10 4.72 5.10
C LEU A 2 29.31 5.23 6.52
N GLU A 3 29.88 6.43 6.64
CA GLU A 3 29.94 7.12 7.93
C GLU A 3 28.49 7.22 8.44
N LYS A 4 28.24 6.65 9.63
CA LYS A 4 26.99 6.87 10.35
C LYS A 4 26.99 8.33 10.83
N ASN A 5 26.66 9.25 9.94
CA ASN A 5 26.18 10.56 10.36
C ASN A 5 24.92 10.30 11.20
N GLU A 6 24.87 10.84 12.41
CA GLU A 6 23.65 10.83 13.21
C GLU A 6 22.58 11.61 12.45
N ILE A 7 21.69 10.89 11.77
CA ILE A 7 20.55 11.48 11.09
C ILE A 7 19.64 12.00 12.20
N SER A 8 19.52 13.33 12.32
CA SER A 8 18.54 13.95 13.20
C SER A 8 17.15 13.75 12.59
N TYR A 9 16.40 12.76 13.09
CA TYR A 9 15.00 12.54 12.71
C TYR A 9 14.08 12.88 13.88
N LYS A 10 12.93 13.48 13.58
CA LYS A 10 11.87 13.73 14.55
C LYS A 10 10.79 12.67 14.39
N VAL A 11 10.50 11.94 15.46
CA VAL A 11 9.41 10.96 15.47
C VAL A 11 8.18 11.60 16.11
N ILE A 12 7.05 11.52 15.43
CA ILE A 12 5.75 11.88 15.99
C ILE A 12 4.97 10.58 16.16
N SER A 13 4.87 10.13 17.40
CA SER A 13 4.00 9.01 17.73
C SER A 13 2.59 9.54 18.01
N TRP A 14 1.63 9.08 17.23
CA TRP A 14 0.21 9.29 17.54
C TRP A 14 -0.49 7.94 17.64
N LEU A 15 -1.40 7.85 18.62
CA LEU A 15 -2.23 6.69 18.85
C LEU A 15 -3.70 7.13 18.82
N PRO A 16 -4.58 6.35 18.15
CA PRO A 16 -6.02 6.59 18.22
C PRO A 16 -6.56 6.34 19.65
N PRO A 17 -7.82 6.72 19.92
CA PRO A 17 -8.54 6.37 21.14
C PRO A 17 -8.40 4.89 21.52
N GLU A 18 -8.45 4.57 22.83
CA GLU A 18 -8.11 3.22 23.32
C GLU A 18 -9.02 2.11 22.79
N ASP A 19 -10.30 2.42 22.61
CA ASP A 19 -11.30 1.56 22.01
C ASP A 19 -10.96 1.24 20.54
N HIS A 20 -10.74 2.26 19.72
CA HIS A 20 -10.33 2.10 18.33
C HIS A 20 -8.98 1.36 18.21
N ARG A 21 -8.04 1.64 19.12
CA ARG A 21 -6.74 0.95 19.18
C ARG A 21 -6.88 -0.54 19.46
N LYS A 22 -7.74 -0.90 20.43
CA LYS A 22 -7.98 -2.30 20.80
C LYS A 22 -8.64 -3.06 19.66
N ASP A 23 -9.63 -2.47 19.00
CA ASP A 23 -10.34 -3.08 17.89
C ASP A 23 -9.42 -3.28 16.67
N PHE A 24 -8.59 -2.28 16.36
CA PHE A 24 -7.57 -2.41 15.32
C PHE A 24 -6.58 -3.54 15.64
N ASN A 25 -6.02 -3.57 16.85
CA ASN A 25 -5.04 -4.60 17.24
C ASN A 25 -5.65 -6.00 17.15
N ASN A 26 -6.87 -6.20 17.68
CA ASN A 26 -7.57 -7.47 17.58
C ASN A 26 -7.79 -7.89 16.12
N THR A 27 -8.22 -6.96 15.27
CA THR A 27 -8.47 -7.22 13.84
C THR A 27 -7.17 -7.54 13.10
N PHE A 28 -6.10 -6.79 13.39
CA PHE A 28 -4.78 -6.99 12.80
C PHE A 28 -4.17 -8.33 13.21
N ASP A 29 -4.18 -8.66 14.50
CA ASP A 29 -3.66 -9.92 15.02
C ASP A 29 -4.42 -11.11 14.44
N PHE A 30 -5.75 -11.00 14.34
CA PHE A 30 -6.58 -12.02 13.69
C PHE A 30 -6.25 -12.17 12.21
N PHE A 31 -6.12 -11.05 11.47
CA PHE A 31 -5.73 -11.06 10.06
C PHE A 31 -4.38 -11.73 9.84
N VAL A 32 -3.36 -11.33 10.60
CA VAL A 32 -2.01 -11.90 10.52
C VAL A 32 -2.04 -13.39 10.84
N THR A 33 -2.76 -13.78 11.90
CA THR A 33 -2.87 -15.18 12.29
C THR A 33 -3.51 -16.01 11.19
N GLU A 34 -4.64 -15.60 10.64
CA GLU A 34 -5.32 -16.35 9.57
C GLU A 34 -4.51 -16.37 8.27
N ALA A 35 -3.83 -15.27 7.94
CA ALA A 35 -2.93 -15.22 6.79
C ALA A 35 -1.78 -16.23 6.94
N LEU A 36 -1.15 -16.31 8.13
CA LEU A 36 -0.08 -17.27 8.42
C LEU A 36 -0.55 -18.73 8.36
N HIS A 37 -1.80 -19.00 8.74
CA HIS A 37 -2.40 -20.34 8.63
C HIS A 37 -2.87 -20.67 7.20
N GLY A 38 -2.69 -19.77 6.23
CA GLY A 38 -3.21 -19.95 4.87
C GLY A 38 -4.73 -19.89 4.77
N ARG A 39 -5.41 -19.40 5.81
CA ARG A 39 -6.87 -19.23 5.91
C ARG A 39 -7.30 -17.77 5.71
N GLY A 40 -6.42 -16.92 5.19
CA GLY A 40 -6.69 -15.52 4.93
C GLY A 40 -7.89 -15.33 4.00
N ALA A 41 -9.02 -14.88 4.55
CA ALA A 41 -10.20 -14.53 3.78
C ALA A 41 -10.13 -13.08 3.32
N PHE A 42 -10.57 -12.81 2.09
CA PHE A 42 -10.63 -11.44 1.55
C PHE A 42 -11.47 -10.51 2.44
N ASP A 43 -12.56 -11.00 3.03
CA ASP A 43 -13.39 -10.20 3.95
C ASP A 43 -12.63 -9.78 5.21
N ASN A 44 -11.67 -10.58 5.70
CA ASN A 44 -10.83 -10.19 6.83
C ASN A 44 -9.88 -9.05 6.43
N PHE A 45 -9.35 -9.09 5.21
CA PHE A 45 -8.55 -8.00 4.67
C PHE A 45 -9.37 -6.72 4.50
N VAL A 46 -10.61 -6.82 3.98
CA VAL A 46 -11.51 -5.66 3.88
C VAL A 46 -11.79 -5.05 5.26
N LYS A 47 -12.07 -5.87 6.28
CA LYS A 47 -12.25 -5.38 7.66
C LYS A 47 -11.02 -4.66 8.20
N LEU A 48 -9.82 -5.16 7.91
CA LEU A 48 -8.58 -4.48 8.29
C LEU A 48 -8.48 -3.11 7.60
N MET A 49 -8.81 -3.04 6.31
CA MET A 49 -8.77 -1.80 5.53
C MET A 49 -9.83 -0.79 6.00
N GLU A 50 -11.01 -1.24 6.42
CA GLU A 50 -12.02 -0.41 7.08
C GLU A 50 -11.49 0.20 8.38
N GLN A 51 -10.80 -0.59 9.22
CA GLN A 51 -10.18 -0.08 10.44
C GLN A 51 -9.06 0.93 10.16
N LEU A 52 -8.27 0.73 9.11
CA LEU A 52 -7.29 1.72 8.64
C LEU A 52 -7.99 3.00 8.15
N GLY A 53 -9.12 2.88 7.45
CA GLY A 53 -9.96 4.01 7.05
C GLY A 53 -10.43 4.85 8.24
N ILE A 54 -10.93 4.20 9.31
CA ILE A 54 -11.36 4.85 10.56
C ILE A 54 -10.18 5.56 11.24
N ARG A 55 -9.05 4.86 11.41
CA ARG A 55 -7.82 5.45 11.97
C ARG A 55 -7.34 6.64 11.16
N CYS A 56 -7.50 6.58 9.84
CA CYS A 56 -7.16 7.69 8.97
C CYS A 56 -8.05 8.92 9.22
N SER A 57 -9.37 8.73 9.36
CA SER A 57 -10.25 9.84 9.73
C SER A 57 -9.84 10.47 11.06
N ASP A 58 -9.51 9.65 12.06
CA ASP A 58 -9.04 10.15 13.36
C ASP A 58 -7.73 10.94 13.25
N LEU A 59 -6.78 10.49 12.42
CA LEU A 59 -5.53 11.21 12.14
C LEU A 59 -5.80 12.55 11.42
N LEU A 60 -6.61 12.54 10.37
CA LEU A 60 -6.92 13.75 9.60
C LEU A 60 -7.73 14.79 10.41
N ARG A 61 -8.45 14.34 11.45
CA ARG A 61 -9.17 15.22 12.40
C ARG A 61 -8.22 15.96 13.35
N ARG A 62 -6.99 15.46 13.55
CA ARG A 62 -5.99 16.06 14.43
C ARG A 62 -5.29 17.25 13.76
N SER A 63 -5.90 18.43 13.89
CA SER A 63 -5.34 19.67 13.36
C SER A 63 -3.96 19.97 13.93
N ASP A 64 -3.68 19.64 15.18
CA ASP A 64 -2.35 19.81 15.80
C ASP A 64 -1.25 19.06 15.05
N ILE A 65 -1.52 17.85 14.55
CA ILE A 65 -0.57 17.06 13.76
C ILE A 65 -0.52 17.59 12.33
N MET A 66 -1.67 17.82 11.70
CA MET A 66 -1.72 18.26 10.30
C MET A 66 -1.13 19.66 10.11
N ASP A 67 -1.37 20.58 11.03
CA ASP A 67 -0.79 21.92 11.04
C ASP A 67 0.71 21.87 11.34
N PHE A 68 1.12 21.01 12.28
CA PHE A 68 2.54 20.77 12.53
C PHE A 68 3.25 20.30 11.25
N LEU A 69 2.75 19.24 10.60
CA LEU A 69 3.32 18.71 9.36
C LEU A 69 3.36 19.78 8.26
N LYS A 70 2.30 20.57 8.12
CA LYS A 70 2.25 21.67 7.15
C LYS A 70 3.32 22.73 7.43
N ASN A 71 3.58 23.04 8.70
CA ASN A 71 4.54 24.08 9.11
C ASN A 71 6.01 23.65 9.01
N GLU A 72 6.30 22.34 9.04
CA GLU A 72 7.67 21.82 8.84
C GLU A 72 8.22 22.07 7.42
N ASN A 73 7.36 22.42 6.46
CA ASN A 73 7.76 22.84 5.10
C ASN A 73 8.68 21.85 4.35
N PHE A 74 8.47 20.55 4.50
CA PHE A 74 9.18 19.55 3.68
C PHE A 74 8.77 19.62 2.20
N ASP A 75 9.68 19.23 1.31
CA ASP A 75 9.45 19.24 -0.13
C ASP A 75 8.85 17.94 -0.67
N LEU A 76 9.01 16.83 0.05
CA LEU A 76 8.66 15.48 -0.41
C LEU A 76 8.20 14.59 0.76
N VAL A 77 7.22 13.73 0.50
CA VAL A 77 6.73 12.73 1.47
C VAL A 77 7.07 11.32 1.01
N PHE A 78 7.53 10.46 1.91
CA PHE A 78 7.60 9.03 1.67
C PHE A 78 6.36 8.36 2.26
N VAL A 79 5.64 7.61 1.44
CA VAL A 79 4.38 6.95 1.83
C VAL A 79 4.49 5.45 1.59
N GLU A 80 3.88 4.65 2.47
CA GLU A 80 3.79 3.20 2.29
C GLU A 80 2.45 2.84 1.62
N ALA A 81 2.50 2.03 0.57
CA ALA A 81 1.35 1.67 -0.25
C ALA A 81 0.47 0.53 0.30
N PHE A 82 0.62 0.19 1.58
CA PHE A 82 -0.27 -0.76 2.27
C PHE A 82 -1.45 -0.05 2.94
N ASP A 83 -1.18 1.05 3.66
CA ASP A 83 -2.20 1.90 4.25
C ASP A 83 -2.47 3.11 3.36
N PHE A 84 -3.66 3.16 2.76
CA PHE A 84 -4.04 4.25 1.86
C PHE A 84 -4.16 5.62 2.54
N CYS A 85 -4.18 5.66 3.87
CA CYS A 85 -4.18 6.92 4.60
C CYS A 85 -2.99 7.81 4.28
N SER A 86 -1.82 7.19 4.05
CA SER A 86 -0.58 7.90 3.74
C SER A 86 -0.71 8.78 2.48
N PHE A 87 -1.39 8.29 1.44
CA PHE A 87 -1.70 9.07 0.23
C PHE A 87 -2.67 10.20 0.50
N LEU A 88 -3.69 9.99 1.35
CA LEU A 88 -4.64 11.03 1.72
C LEU A 88 -3.96 12.14 2.53
N VAL A 89 -3.05 11.80 3.43
CA VAL A 89 -2.23 12.76 4.17
C VAL A 89 -1.38 13.58 3.20
N ALA A 90 -0.68 12.94 2.26
CA ALA A 90 0.12 13.63 1.25
C ALA A 90 -0.72 14.57 0.37
N GLU A 91 -1.90 14.12 -0.09
CA GLU A 91 -2.85 14.94 -0.85
C GLU A 91 -3.32 16.15 -0.04
N LYS A 92 -3.64 15.96 1.24
CA LYS A 92 -4.11 17.05 2.12
C LYS A 92 -3.02 18.07 2.43
N LEU A 93 -1.76 17.64 2.48
CA LEU A 93 -0.60 18.51 2.62
C LEU A 93 -0.25 19.24 1.31
N GLY A 94 -0.74 18.75 0.18
CA GLY A 94 -0.42 19.29 -1.15
C GLY A 94 1.05 19.11 -1.53
N LYS A 95 1.66 17.99 -1.11
CA LYS A 95 3.08 17.70 -1.32
C LYS A 95 3.27 16.51 -2.26
N PRO A 96 4.27 16.52 -3.14
CA PRO A 96 4.61 15.35 -3.94
C PRO A 96 5.07 14.22 -3.02
N PHE A 97 4.91 12.98 -3.48
CA PHE A 97 5.28 11.82 -2.67
C PHE A 97 5.95 10.70 -3.48
N VAL A 98 6.82 9.98 -2.79
CA VAL A 98 7.41 8.72 -3.23
C VAL A 98 6.70 7.59 -2.50
N SER A 99 6.23 6.61 -3.26
CA SER A 99 5.47 5.47 -2.74
C SER A 99 6.37 4.25 -2.58
N ILE A 100 6.28 3.58 -1.43
CA ILE A 100 6.95 2.31 -1.14
C ILE A 100 5.89 1.22 -1.12
N LEU A 101 5.92 0.33 -2.11
CA LEU A 101 5.11 -0.88 -2.16
C LEU A 101 5.83 -2.01 -1.43
N PRO A 102 5.32 -2.50 -0.29
CA PRO A 102 6.02 -3.52 0.50
C PRO A 102 5.99 -4.93 -0.13
N THR A 103 5.17 -5.14 -1.15
CA THR A 103 4.93 -6.43 -1.82
C THR A 103 5.31 -6.38 -3.31
N SER A 104 4.99 -7.44 -4.06
CA SER A 104 5.18 -7.47 -5.51
C SER A 104 4.35 -6.41 -6.24
N PHE A 105 4.82 -6.00 -7.42
CA PHE A 105 4.20 -4.93 -8.21
C PHE A 105 2.74 -5.24 -8.59
N GLY A 106 2.42 -6.52 -8.77
CA GLY A 106 1.08 -6.95 -9.19
C GLY A 106 -0.01 -6.87 -8.13
N SER A 107 0.30 -6.55 -6.88
CA SER A 107 -0.69 -6.52 -5.80
C SER A 107 -1.62 -5.31 -5.83
N VAL A 108 -1.24 -4.24 -6.54
CA VAL A 108 -1.99 -2.98 -6.65
C VAL A 108 -2.28 -2.68 -8.12
N ASP A 109 -3.49 -2.17 -8.39
CA ASP A 109 -3.85 -1.68 -9.72
C ASP A 109 -3.42 -0.22 -9.90
N LEU A 110 -2.36 -0.01 -10.68
CA LEU A 110 -1.87 1.33 -11.06
C LEU A 110 -2.44 1.82 -12.41
N GLY A 111 -3.41 1.11 -12.98
CA GLY A 111 -4.05 1.47 -14.26
C GLY A 111 -3.19 1.18 -15.49
N LEU A 112 -2.21 0.28 -15.36
CA LEU A 112 -1.43 -0.22 -16.49
C LEU A 112 -2.12 -1.40 -17.18
N PRO A 113 -1.92 -1.60 -18.49
CA PRO A 113 -2.36 -2.82 -19.17
C PRO A 113 -1.81 -4.07 -18.47
N ASN A 114 -2.70 -5.00 -18.12
CA ASN A 114 -2.32 -6.28 -17.52
C ASN A 114 -2.37 -7.38 -18.59
N PRO A 115 -1.21 -7.87 -19.08
CA PRO A 115 -1.18 -8.88 -20.14
C PRO A 115 -1.49 -10.28 -19.57
N VAL A 116 -2.76 -10.51 -19.26
CA VAL A 116 -3.29 -11.74 -18.63
C VAL A 116 -3.07 -13.03 -19.43
N SER A 117 -2.60 -12.93 -20.68
CA SER A 117 -2.21 -14.10 -21.43
C SER A 117 -0.95 -14.75 -20.87
N TYR A 118 -0.01 -14.00 -20.27
CA TYR A 118 1.25 -14.54 -19.75
C TYR A 118 1.66 -13.98 -18.37
N VAL A 119 1.00 -12.94 -17.86
CA VAL A 119 1.21 -12.45 -16.49
C VAL A 119 0.09 -12.99 -15.61
N PRO A 120 0.38 -13.84 -14.63
CA PRO A 120 -0.62 -14.32 -13.70
C PRO A 120 -1.09 -13.18 -12.79
N VAL A 121 -2.40 -13.11 -12.56
CA VAL A 121 -3.01 -12.18 -11.60
C VAL A 121 -2.48 -12.50 -10.20
N PHE A 122 -2.27 -11.45 -9.39
CA PHE A 122 -1.76 -11.60 -8.03
C PHE A 122 -2.60 -12.62 -7.23
N ASN A 123 -1.91 -13.53 -6.53
CA ASN A 123 -2.51 -14.67 -5.81
C ASN A 123 -3.30 -15.69 -6.65
N SER A 124 -3.12 -15.73 -7.98
CA SER A 124 -3.77 -16.76 -8.83
C SER A 124 -3.16 -18.17 -8.71
N LEU A 125 -1.95 -18.26 -8.15
CA LEU A 125 -1.11 -19.47 -8.11
C LEU A 125 -0.82 -20.04 -9.51
N LEU A 126 -0.97 -19.23 -10.55
CA LEU A 126 -0.58 -19.55 -11.92
C LEU A 126 0.85 -19.09 -12.19
N THR A 127 1.45 -19.65 -13.23
CA THR A 127 2.78 -19.25 -13.72
C THR A 127 2.65 -18.45 -15.01
N ASP A 128 3.78 -18.02 -15.57
CA ASP A 128 3.88 -17.42 -16.91
C ASP A 128 3.62 -18.42 -18.05
N HIS A 129 3.72 -19.72 -17.76
CA HIS A 129 3.42 -20.81 -18.67
C HIS A 129 2.01 -21.36 -18.45
N MET A 130 1.02 -20.74 -19.09
CA MET A 130 -0.39 -21.16 -19.05
C MET A 130 -0.85 -21.80 -20.37
N ASP A 131 -1.61 -22.88 -20.26
CA ASP A 131 -2.41 -23.42 -21.36
C ASP A 131 -3.68 -22.57 -21.59
N PHE A 132 -4.55 -23.00 -22.51
CA PHE A 132 -5.78 -22.26 -22.81
C PHE A 132 -6.65 -22.05 -21.56
N TRP A 133 -6.85 -23.10 -20.77
CA TRP A 133 -7.70 -23.04 -19.58
C TRP A 133 -7.08 -22.22 -18.45
N GLY A 134 -5.76 -22.27 -18.29
CA GLY A 134 -5.00 -21.40 -17.41
C GLY A 134 -5.21 -19.93 -17.74
N ARG A 135 -5.18 -19.56 -19.04
CA ARG A 135 -5.43 -18.18 -19.49
C ARG A 135 -6.88 -17.75 -19.28
N VAL A 136 -7.85 -18.64 -19.51
CA VAL A 136 -9.27 -18.37 -19.22
C VAL A 136 -9.46 -18.14 -17.72
N LYS A 137 -8.90 -18.99 -16.86
CA LYS A 137 -8.91 -18.81 -15.41
C LYS A 137 -8.28 -17.47 -15.03
N ASN A 138 -7.09 -17.17 -15.55
CA ASN A 138 -6.39 -15.93 -15.24
C ASN A 138 -7.18 -14.67 -15.64
N PHE A 139 -7.83 -14.70 -16.81
CA PHE A 139 -8.73 -13.64 -17.26
C PHE A 139 -9.93 -13.46 -16.32
N LEU A 140 -10.58 -14.55 -15.88
CA LEU A 140 -11.67 -14.47 -14.90
C LEU A 140 -11.20 -13.91 -13.55
N MET A 141 -9.99 -14.30 -13.12
CA MET A 141 -9.38 -13.78 -11.89
C MET A 141 -9.04 -12.29 -11.96
N LEU A 142 -8.82 -11.72 -13.16
CA LEU A 142 -8.64 -10.29 -13.32
C LEU A 142 -9.88 -9.51 -12.86
N PHE A 143 -11.08 -9.96 -13.21
CA PHE A 143 -12.32 -9.30 -12.78
C PHE A 143 -12.50 -9.37 -11.27
N ASP A 144 -12.25 -10.54 -10.68
CA ASP A 144 -12.26 -10.71 -9.23
C ASP A 144 -11.25 -9.77 -8.56
N PHE A 145 -10.02 -9.68 -9.09
CA PHE A 145 -9.01 -8.74 -8.61
C PHE A 145 -9.49 -7.28 -8.69
N SER A 146 -10.05 -6.84 -9.82
CA SER A 146 -10.56 -5.48 -9.98
C SER A 146 -11.71 -5.16 -9.01
N ILE A 147 -12.65 -6.09 -8.80
CA ILE A 147 -13.73 -5.93 -7.82
C ILE A 147 -13.16 -5.83 -6.40
N LYS A 148 -12.17 -6.66 -6.07
CA LYS A 148 -11.49 -6.64 -4.77
C LYS A 148 -10.78 -5.31 -4.53
N GLN A 149 -10.00 -4.82 -5.51
CA GLN A 149 -9.33 -3.52 -5.44
C GLN A 149 -10.32 -2.39 -5.23
N TRP A 150 -11.44 -2.38 -5.96
CA TRP A 150 -12.50 -1.39 -5.78
C TRP A 150 -13.10 -1.43 -4.37
N ARG A 151 -13.43 -2.62 -3.86
CA ARG A 151 -13.98 -2.78 -2.51
C ARG A 151 -13.00 -2.30 -1.45
N ILE A 152 -11.71 -2.62 -1.57
CA ILE A 152 -10.68 -2.13 -0.65
C ILE A 152 -10.63 -0.60 -0.70
N GLN A 153 -10.56 0.02 -1.88
CA GLN A 153 -10.49 1.48 -1.98
C GLN A 153 -11.73 2.16 -1.41
N SER A 154 -12.92 1.58 -1.62
CA SER A 154 -14.18 2.13 -1.10
C SER A 154 -14.24 2.21 0.44
N THR A 155 -13.41 1.45 1.16
CA THR A 155 -13.32 1.52 2.63
C THR A 155 -12.87 2.88 3.15
N PHE A 156 -12.25 3.72 2.30
CA PHE A 156 -11.80 5.07 2.64
C PHE A 156 -12.77 6.17 2.17
N ASP A 157 -13.87 5.83 1.48
CA ASP A 157 -14.78 6.82 0.90
C ASP A 157 -15.44 7.72 1.96
N SER A 158 -15.76 7.17 3.13
CA SER A 158 -16.31 7.94 4.27
C SER A 158 -15.30 8.97 4.76
N THR A 159 -14.05 8.56 4.97
CA THR A 159 -12.93 9.42 5.36
C THR A 159 -12.69 10.52 4.33
N ILE A 160 -12.69 10.18 3.04
CA ILE A 160 -12.54 11.17 1.96
C ILE A 160 -13.69 12.18 1.98
N LYS A 161 -14.93 11.72 2.16
CA LYS A 161 -16.10 12.59 2.22
C LYS A 161 -16.08 13.55 3.41
N GLU A 162 -15.59 13.09 4.56
CA GLU A 162 -15.49 13.87 5.80
C GLU A 162 -14.38 14.93 5.72
N HIS A 163 -13.22 14.57 5.15
CA HIS A 163 -12.02 15.39 5.26
C HIS A 163 -11.69 16.22 4.02
N PHE A 164 -12.33 15.99 2.87
CA PHE A 164 -12.06 16.73 1.65
C PHE A 164 -13.31 17.49 1.17
N PRO A 165 -13.17 18.77 0.76
CA PRO A 165 -14.26 19.55 0.17
C PRO A 165 -14.88 18.83 -1.03
N GLU A 166 -16.19 18.95 -1.21
CA GLU A 166 -16.96 18.20 -2.22
C GLU A 166 -16.40 18.33 -3.64
N GLY A 167 -15.92 19.53 -4.03
CA GLY A 167 -15.31 19.77 -5.34
C GLY A 167 -13.87 19.31 -5.50
N SER A 168 -13.20 18.88 -4.42
CA SER A 168 -11.78 18.48 -4.42
C SER A 168 -11.57 17.12 -3.74
N ARG A 169 -12.59 16.26 -3.72
CA ARG A 169 -12.47 14.90 -3.17
C ARG A 169 -11.54 14.07 -4.05
N PRO A 170 -10.43 13.55 -3.51
CA PRO A 170 -9.57 12.65 -4.27
C PRO A 170 -10.27 11.31 -4.54
N VAL A 171 -9.87 10.67 -5.65
CA VAL A 171 -10.19 9.28 -5.93
C VAL A 171 -8.92 8.46 -5.67
N LEU A 172 -8.98 7.44 -4.81
CA LEU A 172 -7.78 6.68 -4.43
C LEU A 172 -7.02 6.11 -5.62
N SER A 173 -7.70 5.50 -6.59
CA SER A 173 -7.07 4.98 -7.81
C SER A 173 -6.34 6.04 -8.64
N HIS A 174 -6.74 7.31 -8.53
CA HIS A 174 -6.03 8.43 -9.15
C HIS A 174 -4.85 8.88 -8.29
N LEU A 175 -4.99 8.89 -6.97
CA LEU A 175 -3.89 9.22 -6.06
C LEU A 175 -2.71 8.27 -6.24
N LEU A 176 -2.94 6.96 -6.39
CA LEU A 176 -1.86 6.00 -6.63
C LEU A 176 -1.02 6.34 -7.89
N LYS A 177 -1.62 7.00 -8.88
CA LYS A 177 -0.92 7.41 -10.11
C LYS A 177 -0.13 8.70 -9.95
N LYS A 178 -0.32 9.46 -8.87
CA LYS A 178 0.38 10.73 -8.60
C LYS A 178 1.75 10.56 -7.96
N ALA A 179 2.18 9.34 -7.61
CA ALA A 179 3.50 9.13 -7.03
C ALA A 179 4.58 9.60 -8.01
N GLU A 180 5.54 10.38 -7.52
CA GLU A 180 6.71 10.82 -8.30
C GLU A 180 7.65 9.66 -8.59
N LEU A 181 7.71 8.70 -7.66
CA LEU A 181 8.49 7.47 -7.77
C LEU A 181 7.81 6.33 -7.02
N TRP A 182 7.90 5.12 -7.57
CA TRP A 182 7.45 3.88 -6.96
C TRP A 182 8.66 3.01 -6.60
N PHE A 183 8.90 2.85 -5.32
CA PHE A 183 9.80 1.82 -4.79
C PHE A 183 9.04 0.54 -4.56
N VAL A 184 9.41 -0.53 -5.25
CA VAL A 184 8.81 -1.85 -5.05
C VAL A 184 9.79 -2.69 -4.25
N ASN A 185 9.39 -3.16 -3.07
CA ASN A 185 10.20 -4.01 -2.20
C ASN A 185 10.23 -5.46 -2.73
N SER A 186 10.76 -5.62 -3.94
CA SER A 186 10.92 -6.87 -4.67
C SER A 186 12.14 -6.74 -5.58
N ASP A 187 12.62 -7.85 -6.13
CA ASP A 187 13.65 -7.87 -7.17
C ASP A 187 12.99 -8.20 -8.51
N PHE A 188 13.46 -7.59 -9.60
CA PHE A 188 12.93 -7.85 -10.94
C PHE A 188 13.01 -9.34 -11.32
N ALA A 189 13.97 -10.09 -10.75
CA ALA A 189 14.11 -11.53 -10.97
C ALA A 189 12.96 -12.37 -10.38
N PHE A 190 12.20 -11.83 -9.42
CA PHE A 190 11.04 -12.50 -8.81
C PHE A 190 9.69 -12.02 -9.39
N GLU A 191 9.74 -11.09 -10.35
CA GLU A 191 8.54 -10.49 -10.95
C GLU A 191 8.32 -11.04 -12.36
N PHE A 192 7.05 -11.15 -12.74
CA PHE A 192 6.70 -11.49 -14.12
C PHE A 192 6.98 -10.30 -15.04
N ALA A 193 7.51 -10.57 -16.23
CA ALA A 193 7.74 -9.54 -17.24
C ALA A 193 6.43 -8.82 -17.57
N ARG A 194 6.33 -7.53 -17.26
CA ARG A 194 5.11 -6.74 -17.45
C ARG A 194 5.42 -5.26 -17.67
N PRO A 195 4.48 -4.48 -18.23
CA PRO A 195 4.63 -3.03 -18.29
C PRO A 195 4.75 -2.43 -16.89
N LEU A 196 5.65 -1.46 -16.74
CA LEU A 196 5.87 -0.68 -15.51
C LEU A 196 5.62 0.80 -15.80
N LEU A 197 5.36 1.58 -14.74
CA LEU A 197 5.41 3.03 -14.88
C LEU A 197 6.87 3.46 -15.08
N PRO A 198 7.15 4.51 -15.88
CA PRO A 198 8.51 5.01 -16.11
C PRO A 198 9.27 5.35 -14.82
N ASN A 199 8.54 5.64 -13.74
CA ASN A 199 9.07 5.99 -12.42
C ASN A 199 8.99 4.83 -11.41
N THR A 200 9.05 3.58 -11.86
CA THR A 200 9.10 2.40 -10.97
C THR A 200 10.52 1.89 -10.81
N VAL A 201 10.95 1.66 -9.57
CA VAL A 201 12.26 1.12 -9.21
C VAL A 201 12.10 -0.04 -8.24
N TYR A 202 12.70 -1.19 -8.57
CA TYR A 202 12.78 -2.33 -7.68
C TYR A 202 13.90 -2.15 -6.67
N VAL A 203 13.55 -2.21 -5.38
CA VAL A 203 14.45 -2.09 -4.24
C VAL A 203 14.23 -3.27 -3.32
N GLY A 204 14.72 -4.45 -3.72
CA GLY A 204 14.61 -5.66 -2.93
C GLY A 204 15.40 -5.60 -1.63
N GLY A 205 14.86 -6.21 -0.57
CA GLY A 205 15.60 -6.40 0.68
C GLY A 205 15.72 -5.17 1.57
N LEU A 206 14.78 -4.22 1.51
CA LEU A 206 14.79 -3.01 2.37
C LEU A 206 14.88 -3.32 3.87
N ILE A 207 14.40 -4.49 4.30
CA ILE A 207 14.35 -4.92 5.71
C ILE A 207 15.48 -5.91 6.03
N SER A 208 16.30 -6.31 5.04
CA SER A 208 17.39 -7.26 5.22
C SER A 208 18.53 -6.65 6.03
N ARG A 209 18.98 -7.37 7.06
CA ARG A 209 20.20 -7.00 7.80
C ARG A 209 21.43 -7.41 6.99
N PRO A 210 22.58 -6.73 7.18
CA PRO A 210 23.84 -7.17 6.58
C PRO A 210 24.11 -8.65 6.91
N VAL A 211 24.52 -9.41 5.90
CA VAL A 211 24.82 -10.84 6.04
C VAL A 211 25.91 -11.01 7.11
N LYS A 212 25.61 -11.80 8.14
CA LYS A 212 26.63 -12.27 9.09
C LYS A 212 27.32 -13.49 8.49
N ALA A 213 28.62 -13.62 8.71
CA ALA A 213 29.36 -14.82 8.32
C ALA A 213 28.69 -16.07 8.95
N VAL A 214 28.53 -17.13 8.15
CA VAL A 214 27.98 -18.39 8.64
C VAL A 214 28.97 -18.97 9.66
N PRO A 215 28.53 -19.42 10.85
CA PRO A 215 29.38 -20.14 11.78
C PRO A 215 29.94 -21.38 11.09
N GLN A 216 31.25 -21.63 11.21
CA GLN A 216 31.88 -22.87 10.76
C GLN A 216 31.44 -24.05 11.62
#